data_AF-A0A970D9J9-F1
#
_entry.id   AF-A0A970D9J9-F1
#
_cell.length_a   1.000
_cell.length_b   1.000
_cell.length_c   1.000
_cell.angle_alpha   90.00
_cell.angle_beta   90.00
_cell.angle_gamma   90.00
#
_symmetry.space_group_name_H-M   'P 1'
#
loop_
_entity.id
_entity.type
_entity.pdbx_description
1 polymer ?
#
loop_
_entity_poly.entity_id
_entity_poly.type
_entity_poly.pdbx_seq_one_letter_code
_entity_poly.pdbx_strand_id
1 'polypeptide(L)'
;MNELVVLLIVAAVVEATWETLKPVWPRVLVDLEKEKGIAVDLIGSLLISVVICAAAGVDLMALVGINLQVPYLGSILTGILTARGSNFVHDLLNIINAVKRDKDSLKIEAGL
;
A
#
# COMPACT_ATOMS: atom_id res chain seq x y z
N MET A 1 -8.06 -8.97 -13.96
CA MET A 1 -8.15 -8.90 -12.48
C MET A 1 -8.63 -7.50 -12.11
N ASN A 2 -9.42 -7.33 -11.05
CA ASN A 2 -9.71 -5.99 -10.54
C ASN A 2 -8.38 -5.31 -10.21
N GLU A 3 -8.14 -4.12 -10.75
CA GLU A 3 -6.89 -3.38 -10.51
C GLU A 3 -6.71 -3.06 -9.01
N LEU A 4 -7.82 -2.92 -8.29
CA LEU A 4 -7.83 -2.80 -6.83
C LEU A 4 -7.35 -4.06 -6.10
N VAL A 5 -7.56 -5.26 -6.67
CA VAL A 5 -7.04 -6.51 -6.09
C VAL A 5 -5.52 -6.58 -6.24
N VAL A 6 -4.96 -5.96 -7.28
CA VAL A 6 -3.50 -5.87 -7.46
C VAL A 6 -2.86 -5.16 -6.27
N LEU A 7 -3.47 -4.09 -5.75
CA LEU A 7 -2.97 -3.40 -4.55
C LEU A 7 -2.91 -4.31 -3.32
N LEU A 8 -3.92 -5.15 -3.13
CA LEU A 8 -3.95 -6.09 -2.01
C LEU A 8 -2.86 -7.15 -2.15
N ILE A 9 -2.63 -7.67 -3.37
CA ILE A 9 -1.54 -8.60 -3.66
C ILE A 9 -0.18 -7.93 -3.38
N VAL A 10 0.02 -6.70 -3.86
CA VAL A 10 1.26 -5.95 -3.64
C VAL A 10 1.51 -5.75 -2.15
N ALA A 11 0.50 -5.33 -1.39
CA ALA A 11 0.64 -5.14 0.07
C ALA A 11 0.96 -6.45 0.80
N ALA A 12 0.33 -7.56 0.42
CA ALA A 12 0.63 -8.88 0.98
C ALA A 12 2.05 -9.34 0.63
N VAL A 13 2.53 -9.05 -0.58
CA VAL A 13 3.91 -9.33 -0.99
C VAL A 13 4.91 -8.48 -0.19
N VAL A 14 4.64 -7.19 0.01
CA VAL A 14 5.47 -6.30 0.83
C VAL A 14 5.58 -6.86 2.25
N GLU A 15 4.45 -7.20 2.86
CA GLU A 15 4.37 -7.74 4.22
C GLU A 15 5.13 -9.07 4.34
N ALA A 16 4.85 -10.03 3.44
CA ALA A 16 5.55 -11.31 3.41
C ALA A 16 7.06 -11.16 3.17
N THR A 17 7.46 -10.24 2.29
CA THR A 17 8.88 -9.97 1.99
C THR A 17 9.58 -9.39 3.21
N TRP A 18 8.98 -8.37 3.86
CA TRP A 18 9.56 -7.74 5.04
C TRP A 18 9.71 -8.72 6.21
N GLU A 19 8.65 -9.47 6.52
CA GLU A 19 8.66 -10.47 7.60
C GLU A 19 9.63 -11.63 7.32
N THR A 20 9.87 -11.97 6.05
CA THR A 20 10.86 -13.00 5.68
C THR A 20 12.30 -12.48 5.79
N LEU A 21 12.54 -11.19 5.54
CA LEU A 21 13.87 -10.59 5.60
C LEU A 21 14.30 -10.28 7.04
N LYS A 22 13.35 -9.86 7.90
CA LYS A 22 13.62 -9.44 9.28
C LYS A 22 14.44 -10.44 10.11
N PRO A 23 14.23 -11.77 10.05
CA PRO A 23 15.02 -12.73 10.81
C PRO A 23 16.48 -12.88 10.35
N VAL A 24 16.80 -12.50 9.11
CA VAL A 24 18.16 -12.58 8.52
C VAL A 24 19.06 -11.45 9.04
N TRP A 25 18.49 -10.55 9.82
CA TRP A 25 19.11 -9.29 10.16
C TRP A 25 20.31 -9.43 11.13
N PRO A 26 21.43 -8.71 10.90
CA PRO A 26 22.58 -8.72 11.81
C PRO A 26 22.18 -8.25 13.22
N ARG A 27 22.67 -8.94 14.27
CA ARG A 27 22.36 -8.60 15.69
C ARG A 27 22.48 -7.11 15.98
N VAL A 28 23.50 -6.44 15.39
CA VAL A 28 23.69 -4.98 15.51
C VAL A 28 22.44 -4.16 15.25
N LEU A 29 21.65 -4.41 14.18
CA LEU A 29 20.44 -3.58 14.00
C LEU A 29 19.16 -4.10 14.68
N VAL A 30 19.15 -5.34 15.16
CA VAL A 30 18.15 -5.77 16.15
C VAL A 30 18.38 -5.03 17.48
N ASP A 31 19.64 -4.88 17.88
CA ASP A 31 20.02 -4.15 19.09
C ASP A 31 19.78 -2.65 18.91
N LEU A 32 20.03 -2.06 17.73
CA LEU A 32 19.68 -0.66 17.46
C LEU A 32 18.17 -0.38 17.54
N GLU A 33 17.34 -1.30 17.06
CA GLU A 33 15.88 -1.19 17.18
C GLU A 33 15.44 -1.22 18.65
N LYS A 34 15.97 -2.17 19.43
CA LYS A 34 15.60 -2.36 20.84
C LYS A 34 16.17 -1.30 21.79
N GLU A 35 17.43 -0.92 21.61
CA GLU A 35 18.12 -0.01 22.54
C GLU A 35 17.93 1.46 22.20
N LYS A 36 17.92 1.80 20.90
CA LYS A 36 17.79 3.20 20.45
C LYS A 36 16.38 3.58 20.03
N GLY A 37 15.44 2.64 20.04
CA GLY A 37 14.05 2.88 19.65
C GLY A 37 13.90 3.29 18.18
N ILE A 38 14.82 2.87 17.32
CA ILE A 38 14.75 3.16 15.88
C ILE A 38 13.68 2.26 15.28
N ALA A 39 12.73 2.84 14.54
CA ALA A 39 11.66 2.10 13.87
C ALA A 39 12.16 1.39 12.59
N VAL A 40 13.03 0.39 12.74
CA VAL A 40 13.63 -0.37 11.64
C VAL A 40 12.54 -1.06 10.82
N ASP A 41 11.55 -1.65 11.49
CA ASP A 41 10.36 -2.23 10.86
C ASP A 41 9.64 -1.26 9.91
N LEU A 42 9.35 -0.05 10.39
CA LEU A 42 8.66 0.96 9.61
C LEU A 42 9.49 1.40 8.40
N ILE A 43 10.76 1.74 8.63
CA ILE A 43 11.65 2.29 7.60
C ILE A 43 11.90 1.24 6.52
N GLY A 44 12.14 -0.01 6.90
CA GLY A 44 12.42 -1.08 5.96
C GLY A 44 11.22 -1.47 5.11
N SER A 45 10.05 -1.68 5.73
CA SER A 45 8.80 -1.92 5.00
C SER A 45 8.49 -0.76 4.04
N LEU A 46 8.67 0.49 4.50
CA LEU A 46 8.46 1.69 3.69
C LEU A 46 9.36 1.70 2.45
N LEU A 47 10.66 1.48 2.63
CA LEU A 47 11.62 1.46 1.53
C LEU A 47 11.30 0.37 0.50
N ILE A 48 11.03 -0.85 0.96
CA ILE A 48 10.70 -1.97 0.05
C ILE A 48 9.42 -1.68 -0.72
N SER A 49 8.37 -1.22 -0.04
CA SER A 49 7.09 -0.93 -0.70
C SER A 49 7.20 0.15 -1.76
N VAL A 50 7.93 1.24 -1.50
CA VAL A 50 8.12 2.35 -2.44
C VAL A 50 8.89 1.87 -3.66
N VAL A 51 9.95 1.08 -3.46
CA VAL A 51 10.71 0.49 -4.57
C VAL A 51 9.84 -0.43 -5.42
N ILE A 52 9.06 -1.33 -4.80
CA ILE A 52 8.17 -2.25 -5.51
C ILE A 52 7.11 -1.48 -6.30
N CYS A 53 6.41 -0.53 -5.67
CA CYS A 53 5.36 0.24 -6.35
C CYS A 53 5.91 1.10 -7.48
N ALA A 54 7.06 1.75 -7.29
CA ALA A 54 7.70 2.55 -8.32
C ALA A 54 8.20 1.69 -9.50
N ALA A 55 8.81 0.53 -9.21
CA ALA A 55 9.31 -0.39 -10.25
C ALA A 55 8.18 -1.08 -11.01
N ALA A 56 7.08 -1.43 -10.33
CA ALA A 56 5.93 -2.08 -10.94
C ALA A 56 4.93 -1.10 -11.57
N GLY A 57 5.12 0.22 -11.41
CA GLY A 57 4.20 1.24 -11.92
C GLY A 57 2.81 1.19 -11.27
N VAL A 58 2.73 0.71 -10.02
CA VAL A 58 1.46 0.59 -9.30
C VAL A 58 1.10 1.96 -8.74
N ASP A 59 -0.06 2.49 -9.11
CA ASP A 59 -0.52 3.83 -8.71
C ASP A 59 -2.01 3.81 -8.32
N LEU A 60 -2.28 3.76 -7.01
CA LEU A 60 -3.63 3.82 -6.46
C LEU A 60 -4.36 5.11 -6.87
N MET A 61 -3.66 6.24 -6.99
CA MET A 61 -4.27 7.53 -7.28
C MET A 61 -4.84 7.49 -8.70
N ALA A 62 -4.08 6.98 -9.66
CA ALA A 62 -4.57 6.72 -11.00
C ALA A 62 -5.78 5.74 -11.01
N LEU A 63 -5.74 4.68 -10.19
CA LEU A 63 -6.83 3.69 -10.08
C LEU A 63 -8.15 4.26 -9.54
N VAL A 64 -8.08 5.30 -8.70
CA VAL A 64 -9.27 6.02 -8.20
C VAL A 64 -9.65 7.22 -9.06
N GLY A 65 -8.95 7.46 -10.18
CA GLY A 65 -9.24 8.54 -11.13
C GLY A 65 -8.55 9.87 -10.81
N ILE A 66 -7.58 9.89 -9.89
CA ILE A 66 -6.76 11.06 -9.55
C ILE A 66 -5.45 10.97 -10.33
N ASN A 67 -5.35 11.71 -11.43
CA ASN A 67 -4.12 11.72 -12.23
C ASN A 67 -3.15 12.80 -11.73
N LEU A 68 -2.01 12.40 -11.18
CA LEU A 68 -0.99 13.30 -10.68
C LEU A 68 -0.07 13.76 -11.83
N GLN A 69 0.20 15.07 -11.91
CA GLN A 69 1.08 15.63 -12.94
C GLN A 69 2.56 15.30 -12.71
N VAL A 70 2.93 15.00 -11.46
CA VAL A 70 4.31 14.69 -11.08
C VAL A 70 4.57 13.20 -11.32
N PRO A 71 5.52 12.82 -12.18
CA PRO A 71 5.81 11.42 -12.47
C PRO A 71 6.29 10.71 -11.20
N TYR A 72 5.95 9.42 -11.08
CA TYR A 72 6.26 8.54 -9.95
C TYR A 72 5.66 8.93 -8.59
N LEU A 73 5.11 10.14 -8.41
CA LEU A 73 4.54 10.57 -7.13
C LEU A 73 3.37 9.67 -6.71
N GLY A 74 2.50 9.28 -7.64
CA GLY A 74 1.40 8.36 -7.36
C GLY A 74 1.89 6.99 -6.89
N SER A 75 2.93 6.44 -7.54
CA SER A 75 3.54 5.18 -7.11
C SER A 75 4.27 5.26 -5.78
N ILE A 76 4.94 6.38 -5.48
CA ILE A 76 5.58 6.59 -4.18
C ILE A 76 4.53 6.64 -3.07
N LEU A 77 3.48 7.45 -3.25
CA LEU A 77 2.37 7.55 -2.29
C LEU A 77 1.68 6.19 -2.10
N THR A 78 1.51 5.43 -3.19
CA THR A 78 0.98 4.07 -3.14
C THR A 78 1.88 3.15 -2.33
N GLY A 79 3.19 3.21 -2.54
CA GLY A 79 4.19 2.51 -1.74
C GLY A 79 3.99 2.80 -0.25
N ILE A 80 4.00 4.08 0.14
CA ILE A 80 3.80 4.52 1.53
C ILE A 80 2.52 3.93 2.15
N LEU A 81 1.43 3.85 1.39
CA LEU A 81 0.18 3.25 1.86
C LEU A 81 0.30 1.73 2.01
N THR A 82 0.89 1.04 1.03
CA THR A 82 1.07 -0.42 1.05
C THR A 82 2.08 -0.89 2.10
N ALA A 83 3.01 -0.03 2.53
CA ALA A 83 3.94 -0.29 3.64
C ALA A 83 3.24 -0.63 4.97
N ARG A 84 1.97 -0.23 5.11
CA ARG A 84 1.13 -0.49 6.29
C ARG A 84 0.56 -1.93 6.31
N GLY A 85 0.77 -2.70 5.24
CA GLY A 85 0.39 -4.10 5.15
C GLY A 85 -0.97 -4.33 4.51
N SER A 86 -1.23 -5.61 4.22
CA SER A 86 -2.43 -6.07 3.51
C SER A 86 -3.72 -5.80 4.27
N ASN A 87 -3.69 -5.80 5.60
CA ASN A 87 -4.84 -5.49 6.46
C ASN A 87 -5.33 -4.05 6.25
N PHE A 88 -4.41 -3.07 6.29
CA PHE A 88 -4.76 -1.67 6.05
C PHE A 88 -5.31 -1.46 4.63
N VAL A 89 -4.67 -2.09 3.64
CA VAL A 89 -5.13 -1.99 2.24
C VAL A 89 -6.49 -2.65 2.05
N HIS A 90 -6.76 -3.78 2.71
CA HIS A 90 -8.07 -4.43 2.68
C HIS A 90 -9.17 -3.49 3.19
N ASP A 91 -8.95 -2.83 4.33
CA ASP A 91 -9.91 -1.87 4.91
C ASP A 91 -10.12 -0.67 3.98
N LEU A 92 -9.04 -0.14 3.39
CA LEU A 92 -9.12 0.94 2.42
C LEU A 92 -9.96 0.57 1.19
N LEU A 93 -9.77 -0.64 0.66
CA LEU A 93 -10.55 -1.15 -0.46
C LEU A 93 -12.02 -1.32 -0.10
N ASN A 94 -12.32 -1.77 1.12
CA ASN A 94 -13.70 -1.88 1.61
C ASN A 94 -14.39 -0.50 1.65
N ILE A 95 -13.69 0.54 2.11
CA ILE A 95 -14.20 1.92 2.11
C ILE A 95 -14.47 2.39 0.67
N ILE A 96 -13.51 2.19 -0.25
CA ILE A 96 -13.66 2.58 -1.66
C ILE A 96 -14.87 1.88 -2.30
N ASN A 97 -15.02 0.58 -2.04
CA ASN A 97 -16.14 -0.20 -2.58
C ASN A 97 -17.48 0.22 -1.97
N ALA A 98 -17.53 0.56 -0.69
CA ALA A 98 -18.73 1.07 -0.04
C ALA A 98 -19.20 2.39 -0.68
N VAL A 99 -18.27 3.34 -0.89
CA VAL A 99 -18.57 4.63 -1.54
C VAL A 99 -19.02 4.44 -3.00
N LYS A 100 -18.41 3.49 -3.74
CA LYS A 100 -18.84 3.19 -5.11
C LYS A 100 -20.27 2.64 -5.17
N ARG A 101 -20.63 1.71 -4.28
CA ARG A 101 -21.99 1.14 -4.23
C ARG A 101 -23.05 2.20 -3.93
N ASP A 102 -22.79 3.08 -2.98
CA ASP A 102 -23.73 4.14 -2.59
C ASP A 102 -24.02 5.11 -3.77
N LYS A 103 -22.98 5.43 -4.54
CA LYS A 103 -23.12 6.25 -5.76
C LYS A 103 -23.96 5.56 -6.84
N ASP A 104 -23.87 4.24 -6.96
CA ASP A 104 -24.65 3.48 -7.95
C ASP A 104 -26.12 3.37 -7.53
N SER A 105 -26.43 3.20 -6.24
CA SER A 105 -27.82 3.24 -5.74
C SER A 105 -28.49 4.59 -5.98
N LEU A 106 -27.76 5.70 -5.79
CA LEU A 106 -28.29 7.04 -6.05
C LEU A 106 -28.64 7.27 -7.52
N LYS A 107 -27.89 6.69 -8.47
CA LYS A 107 -28.22 6.78 -9.91
C LYS A 107 -29.50 6.03 -10.23
N ILE A 108 -29.68 4.84 -9.66
CA ILE A 108 -30.88 4.03 -9.85
C ILE A 108 -32.12 4.75 -9.29
N GLU A 109 -32.03 5.34 -8.10
CA GLU A 109 -33.13 6.11 -7.50
C GLU A 109 -33.42 7.41 -8.26
N ALA A 110 -32.40 8.04 -8.84
CA ALA A 110 -32.56 9.24 -9.66
C ALA A 110 -33.10 8.96 -11.09
N GLY A 111 -33.36 7.70 -11.44
CA GLY A 111 -33.89 7.32 -12.76
C GLY A 111 -32.95 7.60 -13.93
N LEU A 112 -31.64 7.66 -13.67
CA LEU A 112 -30.56 7.92 -14.63
C LEU A 112 -29.94 6.63 -15.17
#